data_AF-A0A9W8LHC2-F1
#
_entry.id   AF-A0A9W8LHC2-F1
#
_cell.length_a   1.000
_cell.length_b   1.000
_cell.length_c   1.000
_cell.angle_alpha   90.00
_cell.angle_beta   90.00
_cell.angle_gamma   90.00
#
_symmetry.space_group_name_H-M   'P 1'
#
loop_
_entity.id
_entity.type
_entity.pdbx_description
1 polymer ?
#
loop_
_entity_poly.entity_id
_entity_poly.type
_entity_poly.pdbx_seq_one_letter_code
_entity_poly.pdbx_strand_id
1 'polypeptide(L)'
;MPRPPPPAARPAAALVVTAPLAAVAAAAAAAAAGCNYAVLLVQRAAGGSFAAAHAFPGGVVEDQDRRAPGSPFAACAVRETFEETGLLLTAAPALRPGAAARPGAAAFHAWCAAHGAAPVALRPVARWATPRAQAPRFDARFLLASIGPGDRFLLGQLGAERAAPGEIARVVWVAPDQALAANARGEMALFPPQAHLLHRLARCRRWQDLPRADLAAAAAGLDEPVEPRLRRRSDGAVEALLPGDRDYGPGGCDYGPGDCGHGPRDCGHGPRDCGHGPRDCGHGPGAGGALHRLVMRPAPGGSGFHAATLVQAAGSRL
;
A
#
# COMPACT_ATOMS: atom_id res chain seq x y z
N MET A 1 -29.48 -16.19 -9.29
CA MET A 1 -29.21 -16.23 -7.83
C MET A 1 -28.33 -15.04 -7.48
N PRO A 2 -28.58 -14.32 -6.37
CA PRO A 2 -27.66 -13.28 -5.91
C PRO A 2 -26.31 -13.92 -5.56
N ARG A 3 -25.22 -13.26 -5.95
CA ARG A 3 -23.84 -13.72 -5.68
C ARG A 3 -23.64 -13.73 -4.16
N PRO A 4 -23.03 -14.77 -3.55
CA PRO A 4 -22.79 -14.80 -2.11
C PRO A 4 -21.97 -13.58 -1.68
N PRO A 5 -22.20 -13.05 -0.47
CA PRO A 5 -21.45 -11.90 0.03
C PRO A 5 -19.96 -12.24 0.06
N PRO A 6 -19.08 -11.28 -0.31
CA PRO A 6 -17.65 -11.54 -0.31
C PRO A 6 -17.16 -11.88 1.12
N PRO A 7 -16.13 -12.73 1.27
CA PRO A 7 -15.56 -13.04 2.57
C PRO A 7 -15.13 -11.75 3.29
N ALA A 8 -15.27 -11.77 4.62
CA ALA A 8 -14.89 -10.63 5.46
C ALA A 8 -13.40 -10.32 5.28
N ALA A 9 -13.08 -9.04 5.09
CA ALA A 9 -11.71 -8.60 5.00
C ALA A 9 -11.06 -8.68 6.39
N ARG A 10 -9.93 -9.37 6.49
CA ARG A 10 -9.16 -9.47 7.75
C ARG A 10 -8.51 -8.12 8.04
N PRO A 11 -8.63 -7.58 9.26
CA PRO A 11 -7.95 -6.34 9.63
C PRO A 11 -6.43 -6.57 9.59
N ALA A 12 -5.72 -5.68 8.92
CA ALA A 12 -4.28 -5.74 8.75
C ALA A 12 -3.65 -4.36 8.94
N ALA A 13 -2.35 -4.33 9.26
CA ALA A 13 -1.59 -3.09 9.34
C ALA A 13 -0.19 -3.27 8.76
N ALA A 14 0.32 -2.24 8.12
CA ALA A 14 1.67 -2.19 7.59
C ALA A 14 2.34 -0.85 7.87
N LEU A 15 3.66 -0.88 8.00
CA LEU A 15 4.44 0.28 8.40
C LEU A 15 5.35 0.78 7.29
N VAL A 16 5.11 2.01 6.88
CA VAL A 16 6.04 2.79 6.06
C VAL A 16 7.08 3.38 7.00
N VAL A 17 8.27 2.79 7.07
CA VAL A 17 9.38 3.34 7.87
C VAL A 17 10.29 4.14 6.95
N THR A 18 10.58 5.39 7.32
CA THR A 18 11.49 6.26 6.57
C THR A 18 12.67 6.69 7.43
N ALA A 19 13.84 6.83 6.81
CA ALA A 19 15.03 7.35 7.45
C ALA A 19 15.87 8.17 6.44
N PRO A 20 16.60 9.22 6.87
CA PRO A 20 17.53 9.93 6.02
C PRO A 20 18.48 8.97 5.31
N LEU A 21 18.68 9.14 4.01
CA LEU A 21 19.44 8.20 3.19
C LEU A 21 20.90 8.09 3.65
N ALA A 22 21.44 9.20 4.16
CA ALA A 22 22.77 9.26 4.77
C ALA A 22 22.93 8.38 6.02
N ALA A 23 21.84 8.07 6.73
CA ALA A 23 21.87 7.21 7.92
C ALA A 23 21.80 5.72 7.60
N VAL A 24 21.43 5.34 6.38
CA VAL A 24 21.07 3.98 6.00
C VAL A 24 22.19 3.25 5.22
N ALA A 25 23.37 3.87 5.13
CA ALA A 25 24.63 3.27 4.67
C ALA A 25 24.52 2.31 3.46
N ALA A 26 24.14 2.85 2.31
CA ALA A 26 24.60 2.38 1.00
C ALA A 26 24.97 3.61 0.16
N ALA A 27 26.21 4.10 0.30
CA ALA A 27 26.69 5.34 -0.33
C ALA A 27 26.49 5.37 -1.86
N ALA A 28 26.58 4.21 -2.51
CA ALA A 28 26.31 4.07 -3.95
C ALA A 28 24.83 4.26 -4.33
N ALA A 29 23.89 3.85 -3.47
CA ALA A 29 22.46 4.07 -3.68
C ALA A 29 22.10 5.56 -3.46
N ALA A 30 22.81 6.25 -2.56
CA ALA A 30 22.53 7.65 -2.24
C ALA A 30 22.81 8.63 -3.38
N ALA A 31 23.86 8.40 -4.17
CA ALA A 31 24.29 9.32 -5.22
C ALA A 31 23.37 9.35 -6.45
N ALA A 32 22.58 8.30 -6.68
CA ALA A 32 21.68 8.18 -7.84
C ALA A 32 20.19 8.42 -7.50
N ALA A 33 19.86 8.66 -6.24
CA ALA A 33 18.48 8.87 -5.80
C ALA A 33 18.07 10.35 -5.91
N GLY A 34 16.87 10.62 -6.42
CA GLY A 34 16.27 11.94 -6.36
C GLY A 34 15.64 12.26 -4.99
N CYS A 35 15.32 11.24 -4.19
CA CYS A 35 14.89 11.41 -2.80
C CYS A 35 16.09 11.30 -1.83
N ASN A 36 16.13 12.15 -0.80
CA ASN A 36 17.20 12.13 0.22
C ASN A 36 16.90 11.22 1.43
N TYR A 37 15.94 10.30 1.30
CA TYR A 37 15.58 9.30 2.30
C TYR A 37 15.34 7.94 1.67
N ALA A 38 15.48 6.92 2.50
CA ALA A 38 15.10 5.56 2.18
C ALA A 38 13.77 5.19 2.86
N VAL A 39 13.10 4.21 2.27
CA VAL A 39 11.98 3.48 2.86
C VAL A 39 12.40 2.05 3.16
N LEU A 40 11.89 1.48 4.25
CA LEU A 40 12.05 0.08 4.59
C LEU A 40 11.05 -0.78 3.82
N LEU A 41 11.54 -1.78 3.10
CA LEU A 41 10.76 -2.83 2.46
C LEU A 41 11.30 -4.20 2.88
N VAL A 42 10.42 -5.19 2.87
CA VAL A 42 10.78 -6.61 2.96
C VAL A 42 10.52 -7.28 1.62
N GLN A 43 11.39 -8.21 1.22
CA GLN A 43 11.08 -9.13 0.15
C GLN A 43 10.64 -10.46 0.75
N ARG A 44 9.43 -10.90 0.42
CA ARG A 44 8.92 -12.21 0.85
C ARG A 44 9.75 -13.33 0.25
N ALA A 45 9.84 -14.45 0.97
CA ALA A 45 10.42 -15.68 0.45
C ALA A 45 9.73 -16.11 -0.87
N ALA A 46 10.43 -16.93 -1.66
CA ALA A 46 9.91 -17.40 -2.95
C ALA A 46 8.75 -18.42 -2.81
N GLY A 47 8.38 -18.82 -1.59
CA GLY A 47 7.26 -19.73 -1.32
C GLY A 47 5.99 -19.00 -0.85
N GLY A 48 4.82 -19.57 -1.18
CA GLY A 48 3.51 -19.11 -0.70
C GLY A 48 2.82 -18.07 -1.59
N SER A 49 1.68 -17.55 -1.13
CA SER A 49 0.98 -16.43 -1.80
C SER A 49 1.90 -15.20 -1.81
N PHE A 50 2.00 -14.53 -2.96
CA PHE A 50 2.81 -13.30 -3.13
C PHE A 50 4.34 -13.51 -3.11
N ALA A 51 4.82 -14.67 -3.56
CA ALA A 51 6.24 -15.02 -3.61
C ALA A 51 7.14 -13.93 -4.23
N ALA A 52 8.29 -13.70 -3.59
CA ALA A 52 9.35 -12.78 -4.03
C ALA A 52 8.94 -11.30 -4.18
N ALA A 53 7.73 -10.92 -3.80
CA ALA A 53 7.27 -9.54 -3.87
C ALA A 53 7.81 -8.69 -2.72
N HIS A 54 7.96 -7.39 -2.99
CA HIS A 54 8.37 -6.40 -2.03
C HIS A 54 7.15 -5.73 -1.40
N ALA A 55 7.17 -5.60 -0.08
CA ALA A 55 6.11 -4.98 0.71
C ALA A 55 6.68 -4.12 1.84
N PHE A 56 5.88 -3.17 2.31
CA PHE A 56 6.12 -2.59 3.63
C PHE A 56 5.91 -3.68 4.69
N PRO A 57 6.74 -3.73 5.75
CA PRO A 57 6.55 -4.71 6.80
C PRO A 57 5.16 -4.62 7.42
N GLY A 58 4.52 -5.75 7.66
CA GLY A 58 3.14 -5.75 8.13
C GLY A 58 2.41 -7.07 7.98
N GLY A 59 1.29 -7.16 8.67
CA GLY A 59 0.54 -8.41 8.79
C GLY A 59 -0.87 -8.20 9.33
N VAL A 60 -1.42 -9.27 9.90
CA VAL A 60 -2.80 -9.31 10.37
C VAL A 60 -2.85 -8.89 11.83
N VAL A 61 -3.89 -8.13 12.18
CA VAL A 61 -4.12 -7.72 13.57
C VAL A 61 -4.51 -8.95 14.39
N GLU A 62 -3.71 -9.25 15.41
CA GLU A 62 -3.89 -10.36 16.34
C GLU A 62 -4.51 -9.92 17.66
N ASP A 63 -4.88 -10.89 18.50
CA ASP A 63 -5.48 -10.62 19.81
C ASP A 63 -4.54 -9.85 20.75
N GLN A 64 -3.23 -10.09 20.68
CA GLN A 64 -2.26 -9.34 21.46
C GLN A 64 -2.22 -7.85 21.09
N ASP A 65 -2.45 -7.51 19.82
CA ASP A 65 -2.48 -6.13 19.35
C ASP A 65 -3.73 -5.41 19.86
N ARG A 66 -4.84 -6.14 19.99
CA ARG A 66 -6.11 -5.64 20.55
C ARG A 66 -6.03 -5.38 22.05
N ARG A 67 -5.16 -6.11 22.75
CA ARG A 67 -4.91 -5.95 24.19
C ARG A 67 -3.87 -4.88 24.49
N ALA A 68 -3.04 -4.53 23.53
CA ALA A 68 -2.07 -3.45 23.67
C ALA A 68 -2.79 -2.10 23.86
N PRO A 69 -2.23 -1.18 24.66
CA PRO A 69 -2.81 0.14 24.82
C PRO A 69 -2.79 0.93 23.51
N GLY A 70 -3.86 1.68 23.23
CA GLY A 70 -3.97 2.53 22.05
C GLY A 70 -4.60 1.81 20.84
N SER A 71 -4.06 2.07 19.64
CA SER A 71 -4.63 1.55 18.41
C SER A 71 -4.12 0.13 18.12
N PRO A 72 -5.01 -0.85 17.88
CA PRO A 72 -4.59 -2.21 17.52
C PRO A 72 -3.85 -2.26 16.18
N PHE A 73 -4.11 -1.32 15.27
CA PHE A 73 -3.40 -1.25 14.00
C PHE A 73 -1.97 -0.70 14.19
N ALA A 74 -1.79 0.27 15.08
CA ALA A 74 -0.46 0.76 15.43
C ALA A 74 0.36 -0.33 16.13
N ALA A 75 -0.26 -1.04 17.09
CA ALA A 75 0.33 -2.16 17.80
C ALA A 75 0.77 -3.28 16.83
N CYS A 76 -0.13 -3.71 15.94
CA CYS A 76 0.17 -4.69 14.90
C CYS A 76 1.31 -4.23 13.99
N ALA A 77 1.26 -3.01 13.45
CA ALA A 77 2.30 -2.53 12.53
C ALA A 77 3.71 -2.51 13.17
N VAL A 78 3.83 -2.12 14.44
CA VAL A 78 5.12 -2.13 15.16
C VAL A 78 5.59 -3.55 15.43
N ARG A 79 4.69 -4.43 15.89
CA ARG A 79 5.00 -5.83 16.16
C ARG A 79 5.47 -6.54 14.90
N GLU A 80 4.71 -6.49 13.82
CA GLU A 80 5.03 -7.11 12.53
C GLU A 80 6.35 -6.59 11.98
N THR A 81 6.61 -5.28 12.08
CA THR A 81 7.90 -4.71 11.67
C THR A 81 9.06 -5.32 12.46
N PHE A 82 8.90 -5.49 13.77
CA PHE A 82 9.92 -6.14 14.59
C PHE A 82 10.09 -7.62 14.25
N GLU A 83 8.99 -8.36 14.05
CA GLU A 83 9.03 -9.79 13.71
C GLU A 83 9.73 -10.03 12.37
N GLU A 84 9.39 -9.25 11.34
CA GLU A 84 9.90 -9.43 9.98
C GLU A 84 11.34 -8.91 9.79
N THR A 85 11.73 -7.86 10.53
CA THR A 85 12.99 -7.13 10.28
C THR A 85 13.93 -7.06 11.48
N GLY A 86 13.44 -7.33 12.69
CA GLY A 86 14.16 -7.10 13.93
C GLY A 86 14.29 -5.64 14.36
N LEU A 87 13.75 -4.68 13.60
CA LEU A 87 13.80 -3.25 13.92
C LEU A 87 12.78 -2.94 15.04
N LEU A 88 13.27 -2.55 16.21
CA LEU A 88 12.42 -2.17 17.34
C LEU A 88 12.12 -0.66 17.29
N LEU A 89 10.92 -0.32 16.82
CA LEU A 89 10.45 1.05 16.69
C LEU A 89 9.85 1.60 17.99
N THR A 90 10.73 1.88 18.95
CA THR A 90 10.36 2.41 20.26
C THR A 90 11.21 3.61 20.67
N ALA A 91 10.63 4.49 21.49
CA ALA A 91 11.33 5.54 22.21
C ALA A 91 11.90 4.96 23.51
N ALA A 92 12.97 4.16 23.41
CA ALA A 92 13.56 3.45 24.54
C ALA A 92 15.06 3.76 24.71
N PRO A 93 15.43 4.92 25.27
CA PRO A 93 16.85 5.33 25.36
C PRO A 93 17.70 4.40 26.22
N ALA A 94 17.08 3.62 27.12
CA ALA A 94 17.78 2.68 28.00
C ALA A 94 18.13 1.34 27.33
N LEU A 95 17.48 0.99 26.21
CA LEU A 95 17.79 -0.24 25.48
C LEU A 95 19.04 -0.03 24.62
N ARG A 96 19.92 -1.02 24.58
CA ARG A 96 21.02 -1.04 23.62
C ARG A 96 20.54 -1.66 22.30
N PRO A 97 20.84 -1.05 21.13
CA PRO A 97 20.56 -1.66 19.84
C PRO A 97 21.09 -3.10 19.79
N GLY A 98 20.23 -4.05 19.39
CA GLY A 98 20.60 -5.46 19.25
C GLY A 98 20.82 -6.26 20.54
N ALA A 99 20.75 -5.64 21.73
CA ALA A 99 21.01 -6.34 23.01
C ALA A 99 19.77 -6.94 23.67
N ALA A 100 18.57 -6.56 23.22
CA ALA A 100 17.33 -7.09 23.74
C ALA A 100 17.16 -8.57 23.38
N ALA A 101 16.89 -9.41 24.39
CA ALA A 101 16.34 -10.74 24.16
C ALA A 101 15.06 -10.58 23.34
N ARG A 102 14.98 -11.25 22.18
CA ARG A 102 13.81 -11.14 21.29
C ARG A 102 12.61 -11.76 22.00
N PRO A 103 11.54 -11.00 22.30
CA PRO A 103 10.29 -11.64 22.70
C PRO A 103 9.81 -12.50 21.54
N GLY A 104 9.22 -13.66 21.87
CA GLY A 104 8.42 -14.38 20.88
C GLY A 104 7.22 -13.51 20.47
N ALA A 105 6.74 -13.71 19.24
CA ALA A 105 5.64 -12.95 18.64
C ALA A 105 4.48 -12.72 19.63
N ALA A 106 4.03 -13.77 20.32
CA ALA A 106 2.89 -13.73 21.25
C ALA A 106 3.07 -12.86 22.53
N ALA A 107 4.29 -12.39 22.82
CA ALA A 107 4.62 -11.65 24.03
C ALA A 107 5.20 -10.25 23.74
N PHE A 108 5.18 -9.80 22.49
CA PHE A 108 5.87 -8.57 22.06
C PHE A 108 5.46 -7.34 22.88
N HIS A 109 4.16 -7.06 22.99
CA HIS A 109 3.65 -5.86 23.68
C HIS A 109 3.90 -5.91 25.19
N ALA A 110 3.78 -7.09 25.79
CA ALA A 110 4.07 -7.29 27.21
C ALA A 110 5.56 -7.07 27.51
N TRP A 111 6.43 -7.57 26.62
CA TRP A 111 7.86 -7.33 26.72
C TRP A 111 8.20 -5.85 26.58
N CYS A 112 7.59 -5.16 25.60
CA CYS A 112 7.80 -3.71 25.44
C CYS A 112 7.42 -2.95 26.70
N ALA A 113 6.26 -3.25 27.30
CA ALA A 113 5.82 -2.63 28.55
C ALA A 113 6.81 -2.88 29.70
N ALA A 114 7.28 -4.12 29.87
CA ALA A 114 8.22 -4.48 30.93
C ALA A 114 9.59 -3.79 30.81
N HIS A 115 9.98 -3.39 29.59
CA HIS A 115 11.27 -2.74 29.31
C HIS A 115 11.15 -1.23 29.08
N GLY A 116 9.98 -0.64 29.32
CA GLY A 116 9.74 0.79 29.08
C GLY A 116 9.88 1.18 27.60
N ALA A 117 9.68 0.23 26.68
CA ALA A 117 9.85 0.43 25.25
C ALA A 117 8.56 0.97 24.62
N ALA A 118 8.26 2.24 24.89
CA ALA A 118 7.09 2.91 24.35
C ALA A 118 7.17 3.00 22.81
N PRO A 119 6.08 2.72 22.06
CA PRO A 119 6.10 2.81 20.60
C PRO A 119 6.37 4.25 20.13
N VAL A 120 7.03 4.38 18.97
CA VAL A 120 7.20 5.68 18.31
C VAL A 120 5.85 6.26 17.86
N ALA A 121 5.81 7.59 17.65
CA ALA A 121 4.64 8.23 17.07
C ALA A 121 4.41 7.75 15.62
N LEU A 122 3.18 7.30 15.33
CA LEU A 122 2.77 6.81 14.01
C LEU A 122 1.71 7.71 13.40
N ARG A 123 1.87 8.06 12.13
CA ARG A 123 0.88 8.83 11.38
C ARG A 123 0.15 7.93 10.37
N PRO A 124 -1.18 7.79 10.43
CA PRO A 124 -1.92 7.06 9.39
C PRO A 124 -1.75 7.75 8.02
N VAL A 125 -1.49 6.97 6.97
CA VAL A 125 -1.26 7.50 5.61
C VAL A 125 -2.14 6.85 4.55
N ALA A 126 -2.63 5.63 4.73
CA ALA A 126 -3.60 5.05 3.82
C ALA A 126 -4.43 3.94 4.47
N ARG A 127 -5.58 3.64 3.85
CA ARG A 127 -6.37 2.44 4.12
C ARG A 127 -6.71 1.79 2.79
N TRP A 128 -6.48 0.49 2.67
CA TRP A 128 -6.72 -0.27 1.45
C TRP A 128 -7.54 -1.51 1.75
N ALA A 129 -8.52 -1.80 0.90
CA ALA A 129 -9.26 -3.05 0.95
C ALA A 129 -8.90 -3.91 -0.26
N THR A 130 -8.64 -5.20 -0.03
CA THR A 130 -8.48 -6.15 -1.14
C THR A 130 -9.79 -6.23 -1.95
N PRO A 131 -9.73 -6.18 -3.29
CA PRO A 131 -10.90 -6.27 -4.16
C PRO A 131 -11.84 -7.42 -3.80
N ARG A 132 -13.15 -7.20 -3.86
CA ARG A 132 -14.19 -8.20 -3.53
C ARG A 132 -14.04 -9.54 -4.24
N ALA A 133 -13.51 -9.55 -5.46
CA ALA A 133 -13.36 -10.74 -6.28
C ALA A 133 -12.13 -11.59 -5.92
N GLN A 134 -11.26 -11.12 -5.01
CA GLN A 134 -10.03 -11.81 -4.63
C GLN A 134 -10.14 -12.41 -3.23
N ALA A 135 -9.45 -13.52 -2.99
CA ALA A 135 -9.26 -14.11 -1.67
C ALA A 135 -7.79 -14.53 -1.51
N PRO A 136 -7.18 -14.41 -0.30
CA PRO A 136 -7.75 -13.83 0.91
C PRO A 136 -7.93 -12.31 0.83
N ARG A 137 -8.87 -11.75 1.62
CA ARG A 137 -9.14 -10.31 1.68
C ARG A 137 -8.57 -9.67 2.94
N PHE A 138 -8.02 -8.47 2.80
CA PHE A 138 -7.50 -7.66 3.88
C PHE A 138 -8.10 -6.25 3.85
N ASP A 139 -8.28 -5.67 5.04
CA ASP A 139 -8.53 -4.24 5.27
C ASP A 139 -7.28 -3.69 5.96
N ALA A 140 -6.35 -3.23 5.13
CA ALA A 140 -4.99 -2.89 5.52
C ALA A 140 -4.86 -1.39 5.79
N ARG A 141 -4.42 -1.04 7.00
CA ARG A 141 -4.03 0.33 7.36
C ARG A 141 -2.53 0.51 7.23
N PHE A 142 -2.12 1.54 6.50
CA PHE A 142 -0.72 1.93 6.38
C PHE A 142 -0.45 3.11 7.32
N LEU A 143 0.57 2.95 8.15
CA LEU A 143 1.04 4.00 9.05
C LEU A 143 2.48 4.38 8.68
N LEU A 144 2.86 5.62 8.96
CA LEU A 144 4.19 6.15 8.72
C LEU A 144 4.93 6.34 10.06
N ALA A 145 6.14 5.79 10.14
CA ALA A 145 7.16 6.10 11.12
C ALA A 145 8.31 6.83 10.42
N SER A 146 8.75 7.97 10.96
CA SER A 146 9.90 8.71 10.43
C SER A 146 11.01 8.74 11.46
N ILE A 147 12.11 8.02 11.16
CA ILE A 147 13.33 8.02 11.96
C ILE A 147 14.12 9.26 11.60
N GLY A 148 14.32 10.16 12.54
CA GLY A 148 15.05 11.40 12.35
C GLY A 148 16.45 11.41 12.98
N PRO A 149 17.24 12.46 12.69
CA PRO A 149 18.58 12.63 13.27
C PRO A 149 18.65 12.61 14.80
N GLY A 150 17.52 12.92 15.47
CA GLY A 150 17.41 12.88 16.93
C GLY A 150 17.22 11.47 17.51
N ASP A 151 16.81 10.49 16.70
CA ASP A 151 16.42 9.16 17.16
C ASP A 151 17.63 8.22 17.29
N ARG A 152 18.59 8.58 18.16
CA ARG A 152 19.87 7.86 18.29
C ARG A 152 19.73 6.35 18.46
N PHE A 153 18.74 5.90 19.24
CA PHE A 153 18.47 4.47 19.42
C PHE A 153 18.02 3.79 18.12
N LEU A 154 17.11 4.41 17.37
CA LEU A 154 16.61 3.86 16.10
C LEU A 154 17.70 3.89 15.02
N LEU A 155 18.44 5.00 14.92
CA LEU A 155 19.58 5.13 14.00
C LEU A 155 20.65 4.08 14.27
N GLY A 156 20.92 3.75 15.53
CA GLY A 156 21.88 2.72 15.91
C GLY A 156 21.45 1.28 15.58
N GLN A 157 20.20 1.06 15.19
CA GLN A 157 19.71 -0.24 14.72
C GLN A 157 19.82 -0.40 13.19
N LEU A 158 19.99 0.69 12.45
CA LEU A 158 20.04 0.66 10.99
C LEU A 158 21.27 -0.10 10.50
N GLY A 159 21.06 -1.03 9.56
CA GLY A 159 22.09 -1.94 9.07
C GLY A 159 22.27 -3.21 9.90
N ALA A 160 21.56 -3.34 11.03
CA ALA A 160 21.54 -4.55 11.86
C ALA A 160 20.23 -5.35 11.73
N GLU A 161 19.38 -5.01 10.75
CA GLU A 161 18.12 -5.70 10.49
C GLU A 161 18.37 -7.18 10.15
N ARG A 162 17.48 -8.05 10.62
CA ARG A 162 17.53 -9.48 10.36
C ARG A 162 16.17 -9.93 9.86
N ALA A 163 16.15 -10.38 8.60
CA ALA A 163 14.98 -10.98 7.99
C ALA A 163 14.46 -12.17 8.83
N ALA A 164 13.15 -12.24 9.03
CA ALA A 164 12.50 -13.41 9.63
C ALA A 164 12.82 -14.68 8.81
N PRO A 165 13.49 -15.69 9.40
CA PRO A 165 13.86 -16.90 8.67
C PRO A 165 12.63 -17.61 8.09
N GLY A 166 12.72 -18.03 6.83
CA GLY A 166 11.66 -18.78 6.14
C GLY A 166 10.53 -17.93 5.56
N GLU A 167 10.23 -16.77 6.14
CA GLU A 167 9.18 -15.87 5.64
C GLU A 167 9.74 -14.72 4.80
N ILE A 168 10.81 -14.08 5.27
CA ILE A 168 11.42 -12.91 4.61
C ILE A 168 12.76 -13.31 4.04
N ALA A 169 12.92 -13.11 2.73
CA ALA A 169 14.18 -13.38 2.02
C ALA A 169 15.23 -12.30 2.30
N ARG A 170 14.82 -11.04 2.33
CA ARG A 170 15.70 -9.90 2.65
C ARG A 170 14.92 -8.69 3.15
N VAL A 171 15.60 -7.90 3.97
CA VAL A 171 15.21 -6.54 4.33
C VAL A 171 15.95 -5.57 3.40
N VAL A 172 15.25 -4.58 2.87
CA VAL A 172 15.77 -3.65 1.87
C VAL A 172 15.44 -2.23 2.27
N TRP A 173 16.47 -1.40 2.37
CA TRP A 173 16.31 0.04 2.37
C TRP A 173 16.57 0.59 0.97
N VAL A 174 15.65 1.41 0.46
CA VAL A 174 15.73 1.94 -0.90
C VAL A 174 15.06 3.31 -0.98
N ALA A 175 15.57 4.23 -1.81
CA ALA A 175 14.86 5.48 -2.06
C ALA A 175 13.54 5.23 -2.81
N PRO A 176 12.44 5.94 -2.51
CA PRO A 176 11.14 5.69 -3.15
C PRO A 176 11.18 5.67 -4.68
N ASP A 177 11.89 6.61 -5.28
CA ASP A 177 12.04 6.72 -6.74
C ASP A 177 12.94 5.63 -7.33
N GLN A 178 13.93 5.15 -6.59
CA GLN A 178 14.74 3.99 -7.00
C GLN A 178 13.91 2.70 -6.96
N ALA A 179 13.05 2.52 -5.96
CA ALA A 179 12.15 1.37 -5.87
C ALA A 179 11.20 1.32 -7.08
N LEU A 180 10.65 2.48 -7.46
CA LEU A 180 9.80 2.61 -8.65
C LEU A 180 10.57 2.34 -9.95
N ALA A 181 11.80 2.86 -10.07
CA ALA A 181 12.65 2.60 -11.24
C ALA A 181 13.01 1.11 -11.36
N ALA A 182 13.35 0.44 -10.26
CA ALA A 182 13.60 -0.99 -10.22
C ALA A 182 12.33 -1.78 -10.56
N ASN A 183 11.16 -1.35 -10.09
CA ASN A 183 9.90 -1.96 -10.45
C ASN A 183 9.57 -1.81 -11.95
N ALA A 184 9.83 -0.64 -12.54
CA ALA A 184 9.67 -0.40 -13.98
C ALA A 184 10.58 -1.31 -14.83
N ARG A 185 11.80 -1.61 -14.34
CA ARG A 185 12.73 -2.56 -14.98
C ARG A 185 12.43 -4.03 -14.71
N GLY A 186 11.47 -4.34 -13.83
CA GLY A 186 11.13 -5.72 -13.43
C GLY A 186 12.08 -6.33 -12.41
N GLU A 187 12.93 -5.53 -11.76
CA GLU A 187 13.87 -5.99 -10.72
C GLU A 187 13.22 -6.03 -9.32
N MET A 188 12.10 -5.32 -9.16
CA MET A 188 11.33 -5.25 -7.92
C MET A 188 9.86 -5.54 -8.22
N ALA A 189 9.25 -6.51 -7.54
CA ALA A 189 7.83 -6.81 -7.70
C ALA A 189 7.02 -6.06 -6.63
N LEU A 190 6.02 -5.28 -7.04
CA LEU A 190 5.21 -4.46 -6.13
C LEU A 190 3.73 -4.69 -6.37
N PHE A 191 2.96 -4.76 -5.29
CA PHE A 191 1.49 -4.75 -5.34
C PHE A 191 0.93 -3.32 -5.35
N PRO A 192 -0.35 -3.14 -5.71
CA PRO A 192 -0.91 -1.81 -5.87
C PRO A 192 -0.74 -0.85 -4.68
N PRO A 193 -1.01 -1.25 -3.42
CA PRO A 193 -0.84 -0.36 -2.28
C PRO A 193 0.59 0.16 -2.15
N GLN A 194 1.57 -0.71 -2.36
CA GLN A 194 3.00 -0.44 -2.26
C GLN A 194 3.44 0.53 -3.36
N ALA A 195 3.12 0.21 -4.62
CA ALA A 195 3.46 1.06 -5.75
C ALA A 195 2.80 2.45 -5.63
N HIS A 196 1.53 2.51 -5.22
CA HIS A 196 0.82 3.77 -5.03
C HIS A 196 1.47 4.64 -3.94
N LEU A 197 1.75 4.07 -2.77
CA LEU A 197 2.40 4.82 -1.68
C LEU A 197 3.83 5.26 -2.03
N LEU A 198 4.59 4.42 -2.74
CA LEU A 198 5.92 4.80 -3.24
C LEU A 198 5.86 5.97 -4.22
N HIS A 199 4.87 6.03 -5.13
CA HIS A 199 4.66 7.20 -6.00
C HIS A 199 4.36 8.46 -5.19
N ARG A 200 3.56 8.37 -4.12
CA ARG A 200 3.27 9.52 -3.25
C ARG A 200 4.51 9.99 -2.50
N LEU A 201 5.26 9.07 -1.93
CA LEU A 201 6.53 9.35 -1.26
C LEU A 201 7.52 10.00 -2.24
N ALA A 202 7.69 9.46 -3.45
CA ALA A 202 8.60 10.00 -4.45
C ALA A 202 8.28 11.44 -4.90
N ARG A 203 7.06 11.96 -4.68
CA ARG A 203 6.71 13.38 -4.91
C ARG A 203 7.30 14.29 -3.83
N CYS A 204 7.45 13.78 -2.61
CA CYS A 204 8.12 14.46 -1.50
C CYS A 204 9.60 14.05 -1.51
N ARG A 205 10.46 14.81 -2.18
CA ARG A 205 11.89 14.45 -2.36
C ARG A 205 12.73 14.57 -1.09
N ARG A 206 12.32 15.42 -0.16
CA ARG A 206 13.06 15.71 1.07
C ARG A 206 12.40 15.06 2.28
N TRP A 207 13.20 14.36 3.08
CA TRP A 207 12.79 13.75 4.34
C TRP A 207 12.18 14.78 5.30
N GLN A 208 12.76 15.97 5.36
CA GLN A 208 12.34 17.07 6.23
C GLN A 208 10.91 17.54 5.95
N ASP A 209 10.43 17.30 4.73
CA ASP A 209 9.09 17.72 4.30
C ASP A 209 8.04 16.63 4.58
N LEU A 210 8.44 15.37 4.81
CA LEU A 210 7.52 14.25 5.06
C LEU A 210 6.53 14.51 6.21
N PRO A 211 6.91 15.11 7.36
CA PRO A 211 5.96 15.41 8.43
C PRO A 211 4.83 16.37 8.01
N ARG A 212 5.03 17.17 6.96
CA ARG A 212 4.04 18.10 6.42
C ARG A 212 3.42 17.62 5.11
N ALA A 213 4.01 16.63 4.47
CA ALA A 213 3.53 16.09 3.21
C ALA A 213 2.15 15.46 3.38
N ASP A 214 1.25 15.81 2.46
CA ASP A 214 -0.06 15.19 2.38
C ASP A 214 0.04 13.81 1.72
N LEU A 215 0.29 12.82 2.57
CA LEU A 215 0.33 11.42 2.19
C LEU A 215 -1.01 10.70 2.39
N ALA A 216 -2.07 11.38 2.83
CA ALA A 216 -3.40 10.80 3.00
C ALA A 216 -4.38 11.17 1.85
N ALA A 217 -4.31 12.38 1.28
CA ALA A 217 -5.34 12.89 0.35
C ALA A 217 -5.26 12.43 -1.12
N ALA A 218 -5.61 11.18 -1.43
CA ALA A 218 -5.92 10.83 -2.82
C ALA A 218 -7.12 9.86 -2.91
N ALA A 219 -8.27 10.43 -3.25
CA ALA A 219 -9.53 9.82 -3.70
C ALA A 219 -10.34 8.94 -2.73
N ALA A 220 -9.76 8.41 -1.66
CA ALA A 220 -10.49 7.86 -0.51
C ALA A 220 -9.66 8.13 0.75
N GLY A 221 -10.27 8.74 1.77
CA GLY A 221 -9.58 9.18 2.98
C GLY A 221 -9.16 8.01 3.87
N LEU A 222 -8.66 8.30 5.08
CA LEU A 222 -8.41 7.25 6.08
C LEU A 222 -9.70 6.52 6.50
N ASP A 223 -10.85 7.17 6.30
CA ASP A 223 -12.17 6.68 6.65
C ASP A 223 -12.72 5.69 5.60
N GLU A 224 -12.44 5.91 4.32
CA GLU A 224 -12.88 5.04 3.22
C GLU A 224 -11.69 4.31 2.61
N PRO A 225 -11.65 2.97 2.65
CA PRO A 225 -10.54 2.23 2.07
C PRO A 225 -10.48 2.42 0.55
N VAL A 226 -9.27 2.58 0.02
CA VAL A 226 -8.99 2.41 -1.41
C VAL A 226 -9.22 0.94 -1.76
N GLU A 227 -10.33 0.65 -2.44
CA GLU A 227 -10.65 -0.67 -2.98
C GLU A 227 -10.50 -0.66 -4.50
N PRO A 228 -9.39 -1.17 -5.07
CA PRO A 228 -9.19 -1.15 -6.51
C PRO A 228 -10.13 -2.12 -7.22
N ARG A 229 -10.40 -1.86 -8.51
CA ARG A 229 -11.02 -2.84 -9.41
C ARG A 229 -9.99 -3.31 -10.42
N LEU A 230 -9.84 -4.63 -10.55
CA LEU A 230 -8.86 -5.21 -11.47
C LEU A 230 -9.53 -5.48 -12.82
N ARG A 231 -9.00 -4.89 -13.88
CA ARG A 231 -9.41 -5.11 -15.26
C ARG A 231 -8.26 -5.73 -16.04
N ARG A 232 -8.48 -6.89 -16.66
CA ARG A 232 -7.49 -7.46 -17.60
C ARG A 232 -7.57 -6.70 -18.92
N ARG A 233 -6.41 -6.26 -19.42
CA ARG A 233 -6.23 -5.62 -20.73
C ARG A 233 -6.03 -6.67 -21.83
N SER A 234 -6.25 -6.27 -23.08
CA SER A 234 -6.05 -7.12 -24.27
C SER A 234 -4.60 -7.56 -24.46
N ASP A 235 -3.62 -6.76 -24.00
CA ASP A 235 -2.19 -7.07 -23.99
C ASP A 235 -1.77 -8.02 -22.84
N GLY A 236 -2.74 -8.53 -22.08
CA GLY A 236 -2.49 -9.44 -20.95
C GLY A 236 -2.08 -8.74 -19.65
N ALA A 237 -1.89 -7.42 -19.64
CA ALA A 237 -1.64 -6.66 -18.41
C ALA A 237 -2.90 -6.58 -17.54
N VAL A 238 -2.73 -6.30 -16.25
CA VAL A 238 -3.82 -6.05 -15.31
C VAL A 238 -3.78 -4.58 -14.93
N GLU A 239 -4.89 -3.90 -15.14
CA GLU A 239 -5.08 -2.51 -14.74
C GLU A 239 -5.85 -2.48 -13.42
N ALA A 240 -5.28 -1.84 -12.39
CA ALA A 240 -5.99 -1.52 -11.17
C ALA A 240 -6.59 -0.11 -11.29
N LEU A 241 -7.92 -0.08 -11.41
CA LEU A 241 -8.72 1.14 -11.39
C LEU A 241 -8.93 1.56 -9.94
N LEU A 242 -8.55 2.80 -9.61
CA LEU A 242 -8.68 3.37 -8.28
C LEU A 242 -10.02 4.14 -8.16
N PRO A 243 -10.59 4.26 -6.94
CA PRO A 243 -11.72 5.15 -6.71
C PRO A 243 -11.44 6.55 -7.31
N GLY A 244 -12.42 7.12 -8.01
CA GLY A 244 -12.27 8.40 -8.72
C GLY A 244 -11.76 8.28 -10.16
N ASP A 245 -11.27 7.12 -10.60
CA ASP A 245 -11.00 6.91 -12.03
C ASP A 245 -12.30 6.91 -12.84
N ARG A 246 -12.26 7.50 -14.05
CA ARG A 246 -13.41 7.55 -14.97
C ARG A 246 -14.05 6.18 -15.22
N ASP A 247 -13.22 5.15 -15.33
CA ASP A 247 -13.67 3.78 -15.60
C ASP A 247 -14.00 2.99 -14.32
N TYR A 248 -13.89 3.61 -13.13
CA TYR A 248 -14.14 2.93 -11.86
C TYR A 248 -15.60 2.44 -11.80
N GLY A 249 -16.56 3.22 -12.31
CA GLY A 249 -17.99 2.87 -12.45
C GLY A 249 -18.72 2.58 -11.12
N PRO A 250 -20.07 2.57 -11.09
CA PRO A 250 -20.80 2.07 -9.93
C PRO A 250 -20.49 0.57 -9.72
N GLY A 251 -20.38 0.14 -8.47
CA GLY A 251 -20.03 -1.24 -8.13
C GLY A 251 -21.14 -2.19 -8.53
N GLY A 252 -20.99 -2.91 -9.65
CA GLY A 252 -21.95 -3.96 -10.01
C GLY A 252 -22.01 -4.42 -11.46
N CYS A 253 -21.44 -3.71 -12.44
CA CYS A 253 -21.51 -4.15 -13.83
C CYS A 253 -20.22 -4.85 -14.28
N ASP A 254 -20.15 -6.17 -14.05
CA ASP A 254 -19.27 -7.11 -14.77
C ASP A 254 -19.77 -7.34 -16.21
N TYR A 255 -20.31 -6.31 -16.87
CA TYR A 255 -20.47 -6.35 -18.33
C TYR A 255 -19.15 -5.84 -18.90
N GLY A 256 -18.31 -6.80 -19.33
CA GLY A 256 -17.24 -6.50 -20.26
C GLY A 256 -17.79 -5.79 -21.50
N PRO A 257 -16.94 -5.19 -22.34
CA PRO A 257 -17.37 -4.64 -23.61
C PRO A 257 -17.84 -5.81 -24.50
N GLY A 258 -19.09 -6.23 -24.34
CA GLY A 258 -19.82 -6.87 -25.41
C GLY A 258 -20.06 -5.78 -26.43
N ASP A 259 -19.63 -6.03 -27.66
CA ASP A 259 -19.83 -5.16 -28.82
C ASP A 259 -21.19 -4.48 -28.74
N CYS A 260 -21.20 -3.19 -28.44
CA CYS A 260 -22.29 -2.32 -28.86
C CYS A 260 -22.13 -2.15 -30.37
N GLY A 261 -22.44 -3.22 -31.10
CA GLY A 261 -22.68 -3.20 -32.53
C GLY A 261 -23.87 -2.28 -32.78
N HIS A 262 -23.60 -1.00 -32.97
CA HIS A 262 -24.47 -0.13 -33.73
C HIS A 262 -24.44 -0.61 -35.19
N GLY A 263 -25.23 -1.65 -35.46
CA GLY A 263 -25.71 -1.96 -36.80
C GLY A 263 -26.87 -1.01 -37.15
N PRO A 264 -26.93 -0.46 -38.36
CA PRO A 264 -28.01 0.45 -38.74
C PRO A 264 -29.26 -0.35 -39.18
N ARG A 265 -30.45 0.21 -38.89
CA ARG A 265 -31.80 -0.10 -39.45
C ARG A 265 -32.54 -1.30 -38.80
N ASP A 266 -33.86 -1.31 -38.63
CA ASP A 266 -34.94 -0.64 -39.38
C ASP A 266 -36.17 -0.25 -38.52
N CYS A 267 -36.98 0.62 -39.12
CA CYS A 267 -38.17 1.27 -38.60
C CYS A 267 -39.36 0.31 -38.42
N GLY A 268 -40.14 0.47 -37.34
CA GLY A 268 -41.45 -0.17 -37.17
C GLY A 268 -42.35 0.66 -36.26
N HIS A 269 -43.42 1.21 -36.84
CA HIS A 269 -44.41 2.08 -36.19
C HIS A 269 -45.28 1.38 -35.15
N GLY A 270 -45.66 2.12 -34.09
CA GLY A 270 -46.83 1.84 -33.25
C GLY A 270 -47.02 2.94 -32.20
N PRO A 271 -48.14 3.69 -32.17
CA PRO A 271 -48.31 4.82 -31.27
C PRO A 271 -49.00 4.39 -29.96
N ARG A 272 -48.51 4.87 -28.81
CA ARG A 272 -49.30 5.57 -27.77
C ARG A 272 -48.51 5.91 -26.51
N ASP A 273 -48.65 7.18 -26.17
CA ASP A 273 -48.75 7.86 -24.88
C ASP A 273 -47.57 7.95 -23.90
N CYS A 274 -47.18 9.20 -23.70
CA CYS A 274 -46.16 9.73 -22.83
C CYS A 274 -46.69 9.90 -21.40
N GLY A 275 -45.89 9.51 -20.40
CA GLY A 275 -46.16 9.78 -18.98
C GLY A 275 -44.87 9.80 -18.16
N HIS A 276 -44.30 11.00 -18.03
CA HIS A 276 -43.18 11.48 -17.19
C HIS A 276 -42.46 10.56 -16.19
N GLY A 277 -41.12 10.54 -16.30
CA GLY A 277 -40.18 10.41 -15.18
C GLY A 277 -38.80 10.99 -15.58
N PRO A 278 -37.84 11.14 -14.65
CA PRO A 278 -37.89 11.81 -13.36
C PRO A 278 -37.02 13.09 -13.36
N ARG A 279 -37.26 14.00 -12.40
CA ARG A 279 -36.44 15.19 -12.18
C ARG A 279 -35.03 14.82 -11.69
N ASP A 280 -34.06 15.48 -12.30
CA ASP A 280 -32.65 15.50 -11.95
C ASP A 280 -32.40 15.79 -10.45
N CYS A 281 -31.62 14.92 -9.82
CA CYS A 281 -30.92 15.23 -8.57
C CYS A 281 -29.43 15.01 -8.82
N GLY A 282 -28.84 15.88 -9.65
CA GLY A 282 -27.38 15.97 -9.76
C GLY A 282 -26.81 16.66 -8.53
N HIS A 283 -25.83 16.02 -7.88
CA HIS A 283 -24.67 16.64 -7.26
C HIS A 283 -23.60 15.54 -7.06
N GLY A 284 -22.82 15.29 -8.10
CA GLY A 284 -21.58 14.52 -7.97
C GLY A 284 -20.48 15.40 -7.36
N PRO A 285 -19.54 14.82 -6.58
CA PRO A 285 -18.43 15.58 -6.02
C PRO A 285 -17.57 16.14 -7.15
N GLY A 286 -17.20 17.41 -6.99
CA GLY A 286 -16.57 18.26 -8.00
C GLY A 286 -15.32 17.65 -8.66
N ALA A 287 -15.20 17.96 -9.95
CA ALA A 287 -14.04 17.71 -10.78
C ALA A 287 -12.76 18.29 -10.11
N GLY A 288 -11.81 17.40 -9.77
CA GLY A 288 -10.53 17.80 -9.18
C GLY A 288 -9.60 16.67 -8.75
N GLY A 289 -10.03 15.39 -8.82
CA GLY A 289 -9.16 14.25 -8.54
C GLY A 289 -8.29 13.92 -9.75
N ALA A 290 -6.96 14.02 -9.61
CA ALA A 290 -6.03 13.55 -10.63
C ALA A 290 -6.30 12.06 -10.95
N LEU A 291 -6.62 11.78 -12.22
CA LEU A 291 -6.91 10.45 -12.75
C LEU A 291 -5.63 9.61 -12.71
N HIS A 292 -5.56 8.61 -11.83
CA HIS A 292 -4.34 7.84 -11.59
C HIS A 292 -4.65 6.35 -11.73
N ARG A 293 -4.34 5.78 -12.91
CA ARG A 293 -4.46 4.34 -13.14
C ARG A 293 -3.16 3.66 -12.78
N LEU A 294 -3.20 2.53 -12.08
CA LEU A 294 -2.02 1.69 -11.90
C LEU A 294 -2.07 0.54 -12.91
N VAL A 295 -1.20 0.58 -13.91
CA VAL A 295 -1.07 -0.51 -14.88
C VAL A 295 0.00 -1.46 -14.37
N MET A 296 -0.32 -2.73 -14.26
CA MET A 296 0.53 -3.76 -13.70
C MET A 296 0.75 -4.88 -14.72
N ARG A 297 2.01 -5.23 -14.99
CA ARG A 297 2.34 -6.37 -15.84
C ARG A 297 2.66 -7.58 -14.95
N PRO A 298 2.15 -8.79 -15.25
CA PRO A 298 2.48 -9.97 -14.47
C PRO A 298 4.00 -10.19 -14.43
N ALA A 299 4.53 -10.59 -13.27
CA ALA A 299 5.92 -11.03 -13.19
C ALA A 299 6.14 -12.36 -13.94
N PRO A 300 7.28 -12.56 -14.65
CA PRO A 300 7.63 -13.88 -15.16
C PRO A 300 7.77 -14.83 -13.97
N GLY A 301 6.94 -15.87 -13.94
CA GLY A 301 6.84 -16.80 -12.81
C GLY A 301 5.56 -16.70 -11.98
N GLY A 302 4.67 -15.74 -12.27
CA GLY A 302 3.29 -15.74 -11.77
C GLY A 302 3.06 -15.17 -10.37
N SER A 303 4.09 -14.74 -9.65
CA SER A 303 3.96 -14.11 -8.34
C SER A 303 4.17 -12.59 -8.41
N GLY A 304 3.07 -11.83 -8.29
CA GLY A 304 3.10 -10.36 -8.25
C GLY A 304 3.18 -9.68 -9.61
N PHE A 305 3.51 -8.38 -9.59
CA PHE A 305 3.52 -7.53 -10.78
C PHE A 305 4.84 -6.76 -10.94
N HIS A 306 5.35 -6.72 -12.16
CA HIS A 306 6.41 -5.80 -12.60
C HIS A 306 5.81 -4.60 -13.33
N ALA A 307 6.53 -3.48 -13.28
CA ALA A 307 6.15 -2.21 -13.91
C ALA A 307 4.76 -1.69 -13.53
N ALA A 308 4.47 -1.64 -12.23
CA ALA A 308 3.33 -0.94 -11.65
C ALA A 308 3.49 0.58 -11.88
N THR A 309 3.07 1.04 -13.05
CA THR A 309 3.25 2.44 -13.47
C THR A 309 1.98 3.20 -13.15
N LEU A 310 2.12 4.32 -12.44
CA LEU A 310 1.02 5.27 -12.27
C LEU A 310 0.87 6.05 -13.57
N VAL A 311 -0.11 5.71 -14.37
CA VAL A 311 -0.42 6.40 -15.63
C VAL A 311 -1.49 7.43 -15.34
N GLN A 312 -1.18 8.69 -15.63
CA GLN A 312 -2.20 9.73 -15.66
C GLN A 312 -3.10 9.44 -16.87
N ALA A 313 -4.41 9.33 -16.66
CA ALA A 313 -5.32 9.03 -17.78
C ALA A 313 -5.16 10.12 -18.86
N ALA A 314 -4.73 9.72 -20.06
CA ALA A 314 -4.59 10.63 -21.18
C ALA A 314 -5.97 11.16 -21.57
N GLY A 315 -6.18 12.48 -21.44
CA GLY A 315 -7.50 13.07 -21.71
C GLY A 315 -7.65 14.53 -21.30
N SER A 316 -6.67 15.37 -21.63
CA SER A 316 -6.89 16.83 -21.71
C SER A 316 -6.33 17.31 -23.04
N ARG A 317 -7.14 17.16 -24.09
CA ARG A 317 -7.20 18.18 -25.14
C ARG A 317 -8.48 18.97 -24.86
N LEU A 318 -8.30 20.25 -24.58
CA LEU A 318 -9.35 21.26 -24.65
C LEU A 318 -9.99 21.23 -26.03
#